data_AF-A0A1V4QRX3-F1
#
_entry.id   AF-A0A1V4QRX3-F1
#
_cell.length_a   1.000
_cell.length_b   1.000
_cell.length_c   1.000
_cell.angle_alpha   90.00
_cell.angle_beta   90.00
_cell.angle_gamma   90.00
#
_symmetry.space_group_name_H-M   'P 1'
#
loop_
_entity.id
_entity.type
_entity.pdbx_description
1 polymer ?
#
loop_
_entity_poly.entity_id
_entity_poly.type
_entity_poly.pdbx_seq_one_letter_code
_entity_poly.pdbx_strand_id
1 'polypeptide(L)' 'MRKMVLATDEELAEKTGRTRDEWFALLDENGFAEKKHGEAVEWLLDTHHLQLYWAHCIAHKYVRRGAPSP' A
#
# COMPACT_ATOMS: atom_id res chain seq x y z
N MET A 1 -1.59 21.33 -7.45
CA MET A 1 -1.44 19.93 -6.98
C MET A 1 -2.77 19.52 -6.34
N ARG A 2 -3.54 18.61 -6.95
CA ARG A 2 -4.83 18.16 -6.36
C ARG A 2 -4.50 17.33 -5.12
N LYS A 3 -5.05 17.67 -3.96
CA LYS A 3 -4.86 16.89 -2.73
C LYS A 3 -5.48 15.51 -2.99
N MET A 4 -4.67 14.47 -3.07
CA MET A 4 -5.18 13.11 -3.20
C MET A 4 -5.93 12.78 -1.91
N VAL A 5 -7.24 12.61 -2.01
CA VAL A 5 -8.02 12.05 -0.91
C VAL A 5 -7.67 10.57 -0.91
N LEU A 6 -6.91 10.13 0.09
CA LEU A 6 -6.60 8.71 0.27
C LEU A 6 -7.85 8.03 0.80
N ALA A 7 -8.12 6.82 0.32
CA ALA A 7 -9.15 5.98 0.88
C ALA A 7 -8.96 5.79 2.40
N THR A 8 -10.06 5.69 3.12
CA THR A 8 -10.06 5.23 4.52
C THR A 8 -9.58 3.78 4.60
N ASP A 9 -9.20 3.33 5.80
CA ASP A 9 -8.75 1.95 5.98
C ASP A 9 -9.91 0.95 5.78
N GLU A 10 -11.15 1.38 6.05
CA GLU A 10 -12.38 0.61 5.80
C GLU A 10 -12.67 0.45 4.30
N GLU A 11 -12.62 1.54 3.53
CA GLU A 11 -12.77 1.47 2.07
C GLU A 11 -11.69 0.59 1.42
N LEU A 12 -10.46 0.65 1.96
CA LEU A 12 -9.35 -0.17 1.49
C LEU A 12 -9.62 -1.66 1.77
N ALA A 13 -10.07 -2.00 2.99
CA ALA A 13 -10.45 -3.37 3.33
C ALA A 13 -11.60 -3.88 2.47
N GLU A 14 -12.67 -3.09 2.32
CA GLU A 14 -13.85 -3.46 1.52
C GLU A 14 -13.48 -3.72 0.05
N LYS A 15 -12.63 -2.88 -0.54
CA LYS A 15 -12.34 -2.91 -1.98
C LYS A 15 -11.20 -3.83 -2.37
N THR A 16 -10.25 -4.07 -1.47
CA THR A 16 -9.08 -4.91 -1.75
C THR A 16 -9.13 -6.28 -1.08
N GLY A 17 -10.10 -6.49 -0.18
CA GLY A 17 -10.27 -7.74 0.57
C GLY A 17 -9.24 -7.95 1.68
N ARG A 18 -8.38 -6.96 1.96
CA ARG A 18 -7.37 -6.98 3.02
C ARG A 18 -7.31 -5.64 3.71
N THR A 19 -7.19 -5.68 5.02
CA THR A 19 -6.96 -4.52 5.87
C THR A 19 -5.62 -3.86 5.55
N ARG A 20 -5.46 -2.61 5.99
CA ARG A 20 -4.20 -1.88 5.85
C ARG A 20 -3.02 -2.65 6.43
N ASP A 21 -3.17 -3.21 7.64
CA ASP A 21 -2.07 -3.87 8.34
C ASP A 21 -1.68 -5.20 7.67
N GLU A 22 -2.63 -5.93 7.08
CA GLU A 22 -2.34 -7.12 6.27
C GLU A 22 -1.54 -6.76 5.01
N TRP A 23 -1.90 -5.68 4.31
CA TRP A 23 -1.12 -5.20 3.17
C TRP A 23 0.29 -4.78 3.57
N PHE A 24 0.41 -4.13 4.71
CA PHE A 24 1.69 -3.67 5.22
C PHE A 24 2.59 -4.84 5.62
N ALA A 25 2.04 -5.86 6.27
CA ALA A 25 2.76 -7.09 6.58
C ALA A 25 3.29 -7.75 5.30
N LEU A 26 2.45 -7.86 4.26
CA LEU A 26 2.89 -8.40 2.96
C LEU A 26 4.02 -7.57 2.34
N LEU A 27 3.94 -6.24 2.41
CA LEU A 27 5.00 -5.35 1.92
C LEU A 27 6.29 -5.50 2.73
N ASP A 28 6.20 -5.62 4.05
CA ASP A 28 7.35 -5.86 4.93
C ASP A 28 8.01 -7.21 4.64
N GLU A 29 7.22 -8.29 4.53
CA GLU A 29 7.70 -9.65 4.20
C GLU A 29 8.42 -9.71 2.85
N ASN A 30 8.02 -8.87 1.90
CA ASN A 30 8.64 -8.78 0.57
C ASN A 30 9.73 -7.69 0.48
N GLY A 31 10.15 -7.15 1.62
CA GLY A 31 11.28 -6.22 1.73
C GLY A 31 11.02 -4.86 1.11
N PHE A 32 9.77 -4.37 1.11
CA PHE A 32 9.45 -3.03 0.60
C PHE A 32 9.80 -1.90 1.56
N ALA A 33 10.21 -2.19 2.79
CA ALA A 33 10.61 -1.18 3.77
C ALA A 33 11.77 -0.28 3.29
N GLU A 34 12.66 -0.83 2.46
CA GLU A 34 13.82 -0.12 1.89
C GLU A 34 13.63 0.26 0.41
N LYS A 35 12.51 -0.14 -0.21
CA LYS A 35 12.24 0.08 -1.64
C LYS A 35 11.53 1.41 -1.90
N LYS A 36 11.58 1.87 -3.15
CA LYS A 36 10.88 3.11 -3.55
C LYS A 36 9.37 2.86 -3.64
N HIS A 37 8.59 3.90 -3.37
CA HIS A 37 7.13 3.90 -3.52
C HIS A 37 6.65 3.30 -4.85
N GLY A 38 7.30 3.63 -5.96
CA GLY A 38 6.93 3.12 -7.29
C GLY A 38 7.04 1.60 -7.41
N GLU A 39 8.04 0.99 -6.77
CA GLU A 39 8.22 -0.47 -6.78
C GLU A 39 7.10 -1.17 -6.02
N ALA A 40 6.65 -0.59 -4.90
CA ALA A 40 5.50 -1.12 -4.16
C ALA A 40 4.21 -1.02 -4.99
N VAL A 41 4.01 0.08 -5.73
CA VAL A 41 2.84 0.22 -6.63
C VAL A 41 2.87 -0.83 -7.72
N GLU A 42 4.00 -0.99 -8.42
CA GLU A 42 4.16 -1.96 -9.50
C GLU A 42 3.91 -3.39 -9.00
N TRP A 43 4.48 -3.76 -7.85
CA TRP A 43 4.24 -5.07 -7.26
C TRP A 43 2.77 -5.31 -6.90
N LEU A 44 2.08 -4.31 -6.35
CA LEU A 44 0.65 -4.40 -6.04
C LEU A 44 -0.23 -4.52 -7.31
N LEU A 45 0.17 -3.90 -8.42
CA LEU A 45 -0.49 -4.03 -9.71
C LEU A 45 -0.26 -5.43 -10.32
N ASP A 46 0.99 -5.86 -10.36
CA ASP A 46 1.38 -7.06 -11.13
C ASP A 46 1.13 -8.35 -10.36
N THR A 47 1.42 -8.36 -9.05
CA THR A 47 1.31 -9.57 -8.21
C THR A 47 -0.08 -9.72 -7.61
N HIS A 48 -0.72 -8.60 -7.25
CA HIS A 48 -2.03 -8.61 -6.59
C HIS A 48 -3.17 -8.11 -7.47
N HIS A 49 -2.88 -7.74 -8.73
CA HIS A 49 -3.88 -7.30 -9.72
C HIS A 49 -4.80 -6.19 -9.20
N LEU A 50 -4.28 -5.35 -8.31
CA LEU A 50 -5.02 -4.23 -7.78
C LEU A 50 -5.23 -3.18 -8.87
N GLN A 51 -6.31 -2.42 -8.73
CA GLN A 51 -6.47 -1.22 -9.54
C GLN A 51 -5.48 -0.15 -9.08
N LEU A 52 -5.00 0.67 -10.03
CA LEU A 52 -3.95 1.68 -9.81
C LEU A 52 -4.21 2.60 -8.61
N TYR A 53 -5.47 3.00 -8.42
CA TYR A 53 -5.85 3.85 -7.28
C TYR A 53 -5.58 3.18 -5.93
N TRP A 54 -5.94 1.90 -5.78
CA TRP A 54 -5.74 1.15 -4.53
C TRP A 54 -4.26 0.87 -4.28
N ALA A 55 -3.51 0.51 -5.33
CA ALA A 55 -2.06 0.34 -5.24
C ALA A 55 -1.37 1.61 -4.74
N HIS A 56 -1.72 2.78 -5.27
CA HIS A 56 -1.23 4.08 -4.80
C HIS A 56 -1.63 4.37 -3.35
N CYS A 57 -2.89 4.10 -2.97
CA CYS A 57 -3.35 4.33 -1.59
C CYS A 57 -2.56 3.49 -0.58
N ILE A 58 -2.37 2.20 -0.87
CA ILE A 58 -1.60 1.28 -0.02
C ILE A 58 -0.14 1.75 0.08
N ALA A 59 0.53 1.95 -1.06
CA ALA A 59 1.94 2.35 -1.10
C ALA A 59 2.18 3.70 -0.39
N HIS A 60 1.28 4.67 -0.56
CA HIS A 60 1.38 5.97 0.10
C HIS A 60 1.16 5.88 1.61
N LYS A 61 0.19 5.08 2.06
CA LYS A 61 -0.03 4.84 3.49
C LYS A 61 1.16 4.08 4.10
N TYR A 62 1.72 3.10 3.38
CA TYR A 62 2.88 2.30 3.82
C TYR A 62 4.12 3.17 4.03
N VAL A 63 4.47 4.01 3.05
CA VAL A 63 5.60 4.95 3.15
C VAL A 63 5.41 5.94 4.31
N ARG A 64 4.17 6.37 4.58
CA ARG A 64 3.86 7.30 5.68
C ARG A 64 3.81 6.65 7.05
N ARG A 65 3.71 5.33 7.15
CA ARG A 65 3.76 4.61 8.43
C ARG A 65 5.09 4.85 9.16
N GLY A 66 6.16 5.13 8.42
CA GLY A 66 7.53 5.09 8.92
C GLY A 66 8.10 3.67 8.87
N ALA A 67 9.42 3.55 9.08
CA ALA A 67 10.06 2.25 9.18
C ALA A 67 9.40 1.43 10.30
N PRO A 68 9.19 0.11 10.11
CA PRO A 68 8.74 -0.74 11.21
C PRO A 68 9.74 -0.60 12.37
N SER A 69 9.23 -0.35 13.58
CA SER A 69 10.08 -0.40 14.77
C SER A 69 10.69 -1.81 14.89
N PRO A 70 12.01 -1.94 15.12
CA PRO A 70 12.68 -3.24 15.23
C PRO A 70 12.21 -4.05 16.44
#